data_AF-A0A671YRT1-F1
#
_entry.id   AF-A0A671YRT1-F1
#
_cell.length_a   1.000
_cell.length_b   1.000
_cell.length_c   1.000
_cell.angle_alpha   90.00
_cell.angle_beta   90.00
_cell.angle_gamma   90.00
#
_symmetry.space_group_name_H-M   'P 1'
#
loop_
_entity.id
_entity.type
_entity.pdbx_description
1 polymer ?
#
loop_
_entity_poly.entity_id
_entity_poly.type
_entity_poly.pdbx_seq_one_letter_code
_entity_poly.pdbx_strand_id
1 'polypeptide(L)'
;MNDREITWTDILCLFSPPQSNHGVALSSSSSPPPPPLLLPHPLRGRSQKVRVQDLCLQRAEVQHGEIFKPETDAHAATGRTHTHTHTHTHTNTHTHTDALSICFCVQIVSRCDITLLQEVMDPDGKAVKALVNSLNRESDRYNRYQYKSLSSKSLGNSPSNMQQYVFIYRVETVSVTGQHQYQKKQSFVREPFVVAFQSNRTAIKKFILVPLHTEPSKAVQEIDQLYDVFEEVSKKWNNKNVMFLGDFHAGCSYVTRATKKKIRLFSNPKFFSLIGDKVDTTVSDDTHCAYDRIIVHGEAMLKTITPFSANVFSYHKEFKLSKRRALELSDHLPVEVRLKSSALLLQATPLLILLSVSAIVQSFLSAL
;
A
#
# COMPACT_ATOMS: atom_id res chain seq x y z
N MET A 1 -30.99 11.16 5.30
CA MET A 1 -29.64 10.96 5.85
C MET A 1 -29.20 9.62 5.32
N ASN A 2 -28.41 9.62 4.26
CA ASN A 2 -27.98 8.41 3.59
C ASN A 2 -26.73 7.88 4.29
N ASP A 3 -26.86 6.71 4.90
CA ASP A 3 -25.74 5.83 5.16
C ASP A 3 -25.20 5.37 3.79
N ARG A 4 -24.12 6.01 3.32
CA ARG A 4 -23.31 5.61 2.16
C ARG A 4 -21.87 5.51 2.67
N GLU A 5 -21.36 4.28 2.72
CA GLU A 5 -20.43 3.71 1.74
C GLU A 5 -18.98 3.97 2.15
N ILE A 6 -18.38 2.98 2.79
CA ILE A 6 -16.93 2.85 2.87
C ILE A 6 -16.44 2.48 1.46
N THR A 7 -16.15 3.49 0.64
CA THR A 7 -15.47 3.34 -0.65
C THR A 7 -14.05 3.86 -0.48
N TRP A 8 -13.06 2.99 -0.73
CA TRP A 8 -11.64 3.37 -0.82
C TRP A 8 -11.15 2.82 -2.14
N THR A 9 -10.94 3.68 -3.12
CA THR A 9 -10.59 3.23 -4.47
C THR A 9 -9.08 3.30 -4.69
N ASP A 10 -8.34 4.26 -4.14
CA ASP A 10 -6.89 4.30 -4.37
C ASP A 10 -6.08 4.06 -3.10
N ILE A 11 -5.34 2.96 -3.11
CA ILE A 11 -4.30 2.68 -2.13
C ILE A 11 -2.96 2.89 -2.82
N LEU A 12 -2.15 3.81 -2.34
CA LEU A 12 -0.84 4.09 -2.91
C LEU A 12 0.26 3.80 -1.91
N CYS A 13 1.19 2.94 -2.29
CA CYS A 13 2.07 2.25 -1.36
C CYS A 13 3.56 2.60 -1.54
N LEU A 14 4.19 3.08 -0.48
CA LEU A 14 5.64 3.30 -0.41
C LEU A 14 6.30 2.27 0.50
N PHE A 15 7.35 1.63 0.00
CA PHE A 15 8.13 0.63 0.71
C PHE A 15 9.52 1.15 1.07
N SER A 16 9.93 0.93 2.32
CA SER A 16 11.32 0.90 2.75
C SER A 16 11.84 -0.55 2.69
N PRO A 17 13.15 -0.76 2.55
CA PRO A 17 13.70 -2.10 2.39
C PRO A 17 13.72 -2.91 3.71
N PRO A 18 13.69 -4.25 3.63
CA PRO A 18 13.71 -5.13 4.81
C PRO A 18 15.09 -5.15 5.51
N GLN A 19 15.10 -5.48 6.80
CA GLN A 19 16.34 -5.79 7.54
C GLN A 19 16.93 -7.11 7.03
N SER A 20 18.22 -7.11 6.68
CA SER A 20 19.01 -8.34 6.60
C SER A 20 19.21 -8.86 8.03
N ASN A 21 18.52 -9.93 8.42
CA ASN A 21 18.82 -10.62 9.67
C ASN A 21 20.17 -11.34 9.55
N HIS A 22 20.93 -11.24 10.63
CA HIS A 22 22.29 -11.74 10.81
C HIS A 22 22.45 -13.21 10.40
N GLY A 23 23.48 -13.47 9.58
CA GLY A 23 24.04 -14.79 9.39
C GLY A 23 24.79 -15.23 10.65
N VAL A 24 24.42 -16.37 11.21
CA VAL A 24 25.28 -17.12 12.13
C VAL A 24 26.13 -18.03 11.26
N ALA A 25 27.41 -17.74 11.18
CA ALA A 25 28.43 -18.68 10.73
C ALA A 25 28.91 -19.47 11.95
N LEU A 26 28.91 -20.81 11.85
CA LEU A 26 29.80 -21.66 12.63
C LEU A 26 30.32 -22.82 11.75
N SER A 27 31.54 -23.19 12.07
CA SER A 27 32.57 -23.88 11.32
C SER A 27 32.43 -25.41 11.22
N SER A 28 33.22 -25.96 10.30
CA SER A 28 33.45 -27.38 9.97
C SER A 28 34.06 -28.25 11.08
N SER A 29 33.66 -29.55 11.15
CA SER A 29 34.57 -30.72 11.21
C SER A 29 33.82 -32.07 11.10
N SER A 30 34.51 -33.09 10.58
CA SER A 30 34.17 -34.47 10.18
C SER A 30 34.25 -35.50 11.33
N SER A 31 33.34 -36.47 11.57
CA SER A 31 33.18 -37.85 10.99
C SER A 31 32.33 -38.75 11.97
N PRO A 32 31.84 -39.98 11.61
CA PRO A 32 30.66 -40.69 12.20
C PRO A 32 30.97 -41.95 13.09
N PRO A 33 30.04 -42.92 13.36
CA PRO A 33 28.88 -43.02 14.29
C PRO A 33 29.00 -44.17 15.36
N PRO A 34 27.96 -44.54 16.15
CA PRO A 34 27.14 -45.75 15.84
C PRO A 34 25.61 -45.67 16.24
N PRO A 35 24.75 -46.66 15.88
CA PRO A 35 23.27 -46.65 16.06
C PRO A 35 22.80 -47.60 17.21
N PRO A 36 21.49 -47.93 17.35
CA PRO A 36 20.23 -47.16 17.35
C PRO A 36 19.39 -47.39 18.64
N LEU A 37 18.33 -46.61 18.88
CA LEU A 37 17.14 -47.11 19.60
C LEU A 37 15.85 -46.49 19.00
N LEU A 38 14.95 -47.38 18.60
CA LEU A 38 13.62 -47.15 18.04
C LEU A 38 12.62 -46.72 19.13
N LEU A 39 11.63 -45.88 18.75
CA LEU A 39 10.19 -45.89 19.10
C LEU A 39 9.56 -44.48 18.90
N PRO A 40 8.23 -44.35 18.75
CA PRO A 40 7.52 -44.40 17.47
C PRO A 40 7.04 -43.02 16.98
N HIS A 41 6.81 -42.93 15.67
CA HIS A 41 6.19 -41.78 15.01
C HIS A 41 4.77 -41.48 15.51
N PRO A 42 4.40 -40.19 15.63
CA PRO A 42 3.07 -39.72 15.29
C PRO A 42 3.10 -39.07 13.90
N LEU A 43 2.37 -39.73 13.02
CA LEU A 43 1.70 -39.25 11.81
C LEU A 43 2.01 -37.81 11.36
N ARG A 44 2.66 -37.77 10.19
CA ARG A 44 2.82 -36.63 9.28
C ARG A 44 1.47 -36.00 8.96
N GLY A 45 1.04 -35.03 9.78
CA GLY A 45 -0.02 -34.10 9.45
C GLY A 45 0.41 -33.24 8.28
N ARG A 46 -0.18 -33.51 7.11
CA ARG A 46 -0.11 -32.66 5.91
C ARG A 46 -0.49 -31.24 6.34
N SER A 47 0.47 -30.31 6.33
CA SER A 47 0.18 -28.88 6.47
C SER A 47 -0.67 -28.48 5.28
N GLN A 48 -2.00 -28.56 5.40
CA GLN A 48 -2.91 -27.92 4.49
C GLN A 48 -2.58 -26.43 4.54
N LYS A 49 -2.09 -25.92 3.42
CA LYS A 49 -1.95 -24.49 3.17
C LYS A 49 -3.36 -23.93 3.22
N VAL A 50 -3.81 -23.51 4.40
CA VAL A 50 -5.11 -22.84 4.60
C VAL A 50 -5.17 -21.72 3.57
N ARG A 51 -6.22 -21.71 2.74
CA ARG A 51 -6.34 -20.70 1.69
C ARG A 51 -6.47 -19.36 2.40
N VAL A 52 -5.76 -18.33 1.94
CA VAL A 52 -5.78 -16.98 2.54
C VAL A 52 -7.21 -16.43 2.63
N GLN A 53 -8.05 -16.81 1.68
CA GLN A 53 -9.49 -16.57 1.68
C GLN A 53 -10.19 -17.19 2.90
N ASP A 54 -9.83 -18.42 3.27
CA ASP A 54 -10.38 -19.12 4.43
C ASP A 54 -9.98 -18.40 5.73
N LEU A 55 -8.81 -17.75 5.80
CA LEU A 55 -8.40 -16.96 6.97
C LEU A 55 -9.19 -15.65 7.11
N CYS A 56 -9.46 -14.94 6.00
CA CYS A 56 -10.33 -13.74 6.05
C CYS A 56 -11.80 -14.11 6.32
N LEU A 57 -12.30 -15.19 5.71
CA LEU A 57 -13.65 -15.70 5.94
C LEU A 57 -13.82 -16.24 7.38
N GLN A 58 -12.90 -17.06 7.87
CA GLN A 58 -12.90 -17.55 9.26
C GLN A 58 -12.79 -16.39 10.25
N ARG A 59 -12.01 -15.33 9.96
CA ARG A 59 -11.91 -14.16 10.84
C ARG A 59 -13.21 -13.34 10.86
N ALA A 60 -13.94 -13.26 9.74
CA ALA A 60 -15.27 -12.65 9.70
C ALA A 60 -16.30 -13.49 10.48
N GLU A 61 -16.23 -14.82 10.41
CA GLU A 61 -17.11 -15.73 11.15
C GLU A 61 -16.85 -15.73 12.67
N VAL A 62 -15.58 -15.65 13.10
CA VAL A 62 -15.21 -15.64 14.54
C VAL A 62 -15.68 -14.36 15.26
N GLN A 63 -15.86 -13.23 14.56
CA GLN A 63 -16.39 -12.00 15.17
C GLN A 63 -17.91 -12.06 15.43
N HIS A 64 -18.63 -13.06 14.91
CA HIS A 64 -20.09 -13.17 15.04
C HIS A 64 -20.57 -14.37 15.88
N GLY A 65 -19.65 -15.18 16.43
CA GLY A 65 -19.97 -16.43 17.11
C GLY A 65 -19.98 -16.38 18.63
N GLU A 66 -20.87 -15.60 19.26
CA GLU A 66 -21.27 -15.84 20.66
C GLU A 66 -22.78 -16.10 20.77
N ILE A 67 -23.10 -17.41 20.76
CA ILE A 67 -24.12 -18.13 21.57
C ILE A 67 -25.63 -17.84 21.34
N PHE A 68 -26.35 -18.84 20.82
CA PHE A 68 -27.32 -19.63 21.62
C PHE A 68 -27.61 -21.01 20.99
N LYS A 69 -27.55 -22.07 21.81
CA LYS A 69 -27.96 -23.46 21.51
C LYS A 69 -29.49 -23.57 21.47
N PRO A 70 -30.11 -24.40 20.62
CA PRO A 70 -31.51 -24.75 20.79
C PRO A 70 -31.63 -25.93 21.76
N GLU A 71 -32.37 -25.71 22.84
CA GLU A 71 -32.90 -26.77 23.70
C GLU A 71 -34.13 -27.37 23.01
N THR A 72 -34.18 -28.70 23.00
CA THR A 72 -35.29 -29.50 22.48
C THR A 72 -36.47 -29.44 23.45
N ASP A 73 -37.68 -29.20 22.95
CA ASP A 73 -38.88 -29.88 23.47
C ASP A 73 -40.03 -29.85 22.46
N ALA A 74 -40.68 -31.00 22.35
CA ALA A 74 -41.79 -31.28 21.45
C ALA A 74 -43.12 -31.07 22.18
N HIS A 75 -44.08 -30.40 21.55
CA HIS A 75 -45.51 -30.69 21.71
C HIS A 75 -46.31 -30.21 20.49
N ALA A 76 -47.18 -31.09 20.02
CA ALA A 76 -48.07 -30.91 18.88
C ALA A 76 -49.33 -30.11 19.25
N ALA A 77 -49.80 -29.22 18.37
CA ALA A 77 -51.20 -29.12 17.93
C ALA A 77 -51.48 -27.89 17.04
N THR A 78 -52.18 -28.18 15.93
CA THR A 78 -53.20 -27.34 15.23
C THR A 78 -52.84 -25.99 14.62
N GLY A 79 -52.85 -25.97 13.28
CA GLY A 79 -53.72 -25.10 12.48
C GLY A 79 -53.46 -23.59 12.46
N ARG A 80 -52.65 -23.13 11.49
CA ARG A 80 -52.82 -21.87 10.73
C ARG A 80 -51.76 -21.82 9.62
N THR A 81 -52.20 -21.71 8.37
CA THR A 81 -51.32 -21.34 7.25
C THR A 81 -50.94 -19.87 7.40
N HIS A 82 -49.77 -19.62 7.99
CA HIS A 82 -49.11 -18.32 7.94
C HIS A 82 -48.27 -18.25 6.66
N THR A 83 -48.57 -17.30 5.78
CA THR A 83 -47.65 -16.88 4.73
C THR A 83 -46.43 -16.27 5.40
N HIS A 84 -45.32 -17.01 5.47
CA HIS A 84 -44.05 -16.47 5.92
C HIS A 84 -43.49 -15.54 4.83
N THR A 85 -43.67 -14.24 5.01
CA THR A 85 -42.81 -13.26 4.34
C THR A 85 -41.43 -13.38 4.97
N HIS A 86 -40.50 -14.03 4.27
CA HIS A 86 -39.09 -14.03 4.63
C HIS A 86 -38.53 -12.61 4.46
N THR A 87 -38.48 -11.85 5.55
CA THR A 87 -37.65 -10.64 5.62
C THR A 87 -36.20 -11.09 5.76
N HIS A 88 -35.50 -11.26 4.63
CA HIS A 88 -34.05 -11.42 4.66
C HIS A 88 -33.42 -10.14 5.22
N THR A 89 -32.76 -10.28 6.35
CA THR A 89 -32.10 -9.21 7.11
C THR A 89 -30.97 -8.59 6.28
N HIS A 90 -31.14 -7.36 5.80
CA HIS A 90 -30.12 -6.60 5.08
C HIS A 90 -28.86 -6.31 5.94
N THR A 91 -28.99 -6.35 7.26
CA THR A 91 -27.94 -6.00 8.25
C THR A 91 -26.76 -7.00 8.30
N ASN A 92 -27.00 -8.29 8.06
CA ASN A 92 -25.94 -9.31 8.12
C ASN A 92 -25.04 -9.32 6.87
N THR A 93 -25.56 -8.90 5.72
CA THR A 93 -24.78 -8.81 4.48
C THR A 93 -23.85 -7.59 4.48
N HIS A 94 -24.28 -6.47 5.06
CA HIS A 94 -23.46 -5.24 5.16
C HIS A 94 -22.25 -5.42 6.06
N THR A 95 -22.46 -5.95 7.27
CA THR A 95 -21.38 -6.19 8.26
C THR A 95 -20.31 -7.17 7.76
N HIS A 96 -20.73 -8.23 7.05
CA HIS A 96 -19.81 -9.20 6.44
C HIS A 96 -18.97 -8.59 5.30
N THR A 97 -19.56 -7.68 4.51
CA THR A 97 -18.86 -6.98 3.43
C THR A 97 -17.80 -6.02 3.98
N ASP A 98 -18.14 -5.24 5.02
CA ASP A 98 -17.22 -4.31 5.67
C ASP A 98 -16.03 -5.03 6.33
N ALA A 99 -16.29 -6.17 6.99
CA ALA A 99 -15.24 -6.99 7.62
C ALA A 99 -14.26 -7.57 6.58
N LEU A 100 -14.76 -8.03 5.44
CA LEU A 100 -13.94 -8.52 4.33
C LEU A 100 -13.11 -7.40 3.69
N SER A 101 -13.71 -6.24 3.45
CA SER A 101 -12.99 -5.06 2.92
C SER A 101 -11.86 -4.63 3.85
N ILE A 102 -12.12 -4.55 5.16
CA ILE A 102 -11.06 -4.27 6.15
C ILE A 102 -9.98 -5.35 6.12
N CYS A 103 -10.33 -6.64 6.00
CA CYS A 103 -9.35 -7.73 5.94
C CYS A 103 -8.37 -7.56 4.75
N PHE A 104 -8.91 -7.30 3.55
CA PHE A 104 -8.07 -7.08 2.37
C PHE A 104 -7.27 -5.78 2.49
N CYS A 105 -7.87 -4.69 2.97
CA CYS A 105 -7.14 -3.45 3.24
C CYS A 105 -5.97 -3.67 4.21
N VAL A 106 -6.15 -4.45 5.29
CA VAL A 106 -5.04 -4.82 6.19
C VAL A 106 -3.94 -5.55 5.42
N GLN A 107 -4.28 -6.51 4.55
CA GLN A 107 -3.30 -7.24 3.75
C GLN A 107 -2.55 -6.35 2.75
N ILE A 108 -3.23 -5.40 2.12
CA ILE A 108 -2.62 -4.46 1.16
C ILE A 108 -1.74 -3.45 1.91
N VAL A 109 -2.30 -2.75 2.90
CA VAL A 109 -1.63 -1.70 3.67
C VAL A 109 -0.44 -2.25 4.47
N SER A 110 -0.55 -3.47 5.01
CA SER A 110 0.53 -4.06 5.80
C SER A 110 1.79 -4.39 5.01
N ARG A 111 1.75 -4.35 3.67
CA ARG A 111 2.93 -4.46 2.82
C ARG A 111 3.82 -3.21 2.95
N CYS A 112 3.25 -2.05 3.23
CA CYS A 112 3.83 -0.75 2.98
C CYS A 112 4.29 -0.07 4.28
N ASP A 113 5.28 0.82 4.19
CA ASP A 113 5.75 1.64 5.31
C ASP A 113 5.01 2.97 5.40
N ILE A 114 4.65 3.54 4.25
CA ILE A 114 3.71 4.65 4.12
C ILE A 114 2.70 4.26 3.06
N THR A 115 1.43 4.45 3.36
CA THR A 115 0.31 4.28 2.44
C THR A 115 -0.47 5.58 2.39
N LEU A 116 -0.83 6.03 1.19
CA LEU A 116 -1.85 7.04 0.96
C LEU A 116 -3.15 6.31 0.59
N LEU A 117 -4.24 6.67 1.26
CA LEU A 117 -5.61 6.32 0.87
C LEU A 117 -6.30 7.57 0.31
N GLN A 118 -6.99 7.40 -0.81
CA GLN A 118 -7.81 8.43 -1.46
C GLN A 118 -9.29 8.00 -1.47
N GLU A 119 -10.16 8.90 -1.92
CA GLU A 119 -11.62 8.69 -1.98
C GLU A 119 -12.28 8.42 -0.63
N VAL A 120 -11.61 8.83 0.44
CA VAL A 120 -11.99 8.57 1.81
C VAL A 120 -13.23 9.36 2.22
N MET A 121 -14.38 8.70 2.32
CA MET A 121 -15.63 9.31 2.80
C MET A 121 -15.95 8.84 4.22
N ASP A 122 -15.18 9.31 5.20
CA ASP A 122 -15.26 8.86 6.61
C ASP A 122 -15.36 10.06 7.58
N PRO A 123 -16.47 10.82 7.57
CA PRO A 123 -16.57 12.10 8.28
C PRO A 123 -16.41 11.99 9.80
N ASP A 124 -16.69 10.83 10.40
CA ASP A 124 -16.51 10.56 11.83
C ASP A 124 -15.24 9.75 12.15
N GLY A 125 -14.45 9.41 11.14
CA GLY A 125 -13.16 8.71 11.27
C GLY A 125 -13.27 7.26 11.73
N LYS A 126 -14.47 6.67 11.74
CA LYS A 126 -14.71 5.32 12.27
C LYS A 126 -14.03 4.26 11.40
N ALA A 127 -14.12 4.39 10.08
CA ALA A 127 -13.56 3.41 9.15
C ALA A 127 -12.02 3.42 9.18
N VAL A 128 -11.38 4.61 9.17
CA VAL A 128 -9.92 4.74 9.33
C VAL A 128 -9.48 4.13 10.66
N LYS A 129 -10.21 4.43 11.75
CA LYS A 129 -9.89 3.91 13.08
C LYS A 129 -10.00 2.38 13.12
N ALA A 130 -11.04 1.81 12.52
CA ALA A 130 -11.21 0.35 12.44
C ALA A 130 -10.07 -0.33 11.66
N LEU A 131 -9.63 0.27 10.55
CA LEU A 131 -8.49 -0.22 9.76
C LEU A 131 -7.18 -0.16 10.54
N VAL A 132 -6.86 0.98 11.15
CA VAL A 132 -5.63 1.15 11.95
C VAL A 132 -5.63 0.24 13.18
N ASN A 133 -6.77 0.10 13.85
CA ASN A 133 -6.90 -0.86 14.95
C ASN A 133 -6.63 -2.28 14.47
N SER A 134 -7.18 -2.68 13.32
CA SER A 134 -6.96 -4.02 12.74
C SER A 134 -5.50 -4.26 12.35
N LEU A 135 -4.82 -3.24 11.80
CA LEU A 135 -3.37 -3.28 11.53
C LEU A 135 -2.53 -3.45 12.80
N ASN A 136 -2.99 -2.91 13.92
CA ASN A 136 -2.29 -2.91 15.21
C ASN A 136 -2.69 -4.06 16.15
N ARG A 137 -3.54 -5.01 15.74
CA ARG A 137 -3.92 -6.16 16.59
C ARG A 137 -2.77 -7.17 16.69
N GLU A 138 -2.40 -7.53 17.92
CA GLU A 138 -1.23 -8.35 18.31
C GLU A 138 -1.21 -9.83 17.83
N SER A 139 -2.08 -10.24 16.91
CA SER A 139 -2.23 -11.67 16.55
C SER A 139 -1.22 -12.20 15.53
N ASP A 140 -0.41 -11.36 14.88
CA ASP A 140 0.68 -11.83 14.00
C ASP A 140 2.02 -11.61 14.68
N ARG A 141 2.55 -12.68 15.31
CA ARG A 141 3.87 -12.76 15.98
C ARG A 141 5.09 -12.41 15.08
N TYR A 142 4.83 -11.95 13.85
CA TYR A 142 5.82 -11.60 12.84
C TYR A 142 5.83 -10.12 12.45
N ASN A 143 4.83 -9.30 12.85
CA ASN A 143 4.75 -7.89 12.44
C ASN A 143 4.87 -6.95 13.66
N ARG A 144 6.11 -6.52 13.95
CA ARG A 144 6.48 -5.65 15.09
C ARG A 144 6.25 -4.16 14.84
N TYR A 145 5.33 -3.79 13.95
CA TYR A 145 5.16 -2.40 13.54
C TYR A 145 3.85 -1.82 14.08
N GLN A 146 3.95 -0.67 14.73
CA GLN A 146 2.80 0.15 15.09
C GLN A 146 2.46 1.11 13.96
N TYR A 147 1.20 1.10 13.54
CA TYR A 147 0.64 1.98 12.53
C TYR A 147 -0.05 3.19 13.16
N LYS A 148 0.17 4.36 12.57
CA LYS A 148 -0.61 5.59 12.81
C LYS A 148 -1.23 6.08 11.52
N SER A 149 -2.31 6.84 11.64
CA SER A 149 -2.92 7.56 10.52
C SER A 149 -2.80 9.08 10.68
N LEU A 150 -2.81 9.78 9.55
CA LEU A 150 -2.90 11.24 9.47
C LEU A 150 -3.84 11.62 8.33
N SER A 151 -4.97 12.25 8.67
CA SER A 151 -6.04 12.58 7.72
C SER A 151 -6.08 14.08 7.41
N SER A 152 -6.45 14.43 6.19
CA SER A 152 -6.86 15.80 5.84
C SER A 152 -8.22 16.14 6.43
N LYS A 153 -8.61 17.43 6.33
CA LYS A 153 -10.02 17.81 6.40
C LYS A 153 -10.79 17.15 5.25
N SER A 154 -12.12 17.11 5.32
CA SER A 154 -12.93 16.71 4.17
C SER A 154 -12.86 17.79 3.08
N LEU A 155 -12.66 17.38 1.83
CA LEU A 155 -12.40 18.21 0.66
C LEU A 155 -13.36 17.80 -0.46
N GLY A 156 -13.92 18.77 -1.17
CA GLY A 156 -14.85 18.52 -2.25
C GLY A 156 -15.66 19.77 -2.58
N ASN A 157 -16.45 19.69 -3.65
CA ASN A 157 -17.30 20.77 -4.12
C ASN A 157 -18.77 20.63 -3.69
N SER A 158 -19.14 19.50 -3.09
CA SER A 158 -20.52 19.19 -2.69
C SER A 158 -20.53 18.25 -1.48
N PRO A 159 -21.58 18.29 -0.63
CA PRO A 159 -21.67 17.44 0.56
C PRO A 159 -21.59 15.93 0.28
N SER A 160 -22.01 15.48 -0.91
CA SER A 160 -22.01 14.07 -1.32
C SER A 160 -20.70 13.62 -1.98
N ASN A 161 -19.70 14.49 -2.12
CA ASN A 161 -18.39 14.19 -2.70
C ASN A 161 -17.26 14.70 -1.80
N MET A 162 -17.50 14.75 -0.48
CA MET A 162 -16.51 15.20 0.48
C MET A 162 -15.56 14.03 0.81
N GLN A 163 -14.34 14.09 0.28
CA GLN A 163 -13.32 13.05 0.44
C GLN A 163 -12.16 13.54 1.30
N GLN A 164 -11.37 12.63 1.87
CA GLN A 164 -10.14 12.95 2.60
C GLN A 164 -8.93 12.30 1.92
N TYR A 165 -7.75 12.84 2.19
CA TYR A 165 -6.49 12.11 2.02
C TYR A 165 -6.10 11.53 3.38
N VAL A 166 -5.78 10.23 3.42
CA VAL A 166 -5.34 9.59 4.66
C VAL A 166 -4.00 8.91 4.45
N PHE A 167 -2.98 9.38 5.16
CA PHE A 167 -1.71 8.68 5.25
C PHE A 167 -1.76 7.68 6.39
N ILE A 168 -1.43 6.42 6.14
CA ILE A 168 -1.18 5.39 7.15
C ILE A 168 0.30 5.03 7.10
N TYR A 169 0.99 5.00 8.23
CA TYR A 169 2.44 4.76 8.25
C TYR A 169 2.91 4.00 9.48
N ARG A 170 4.02 3.27 9.34
CA ARG A 170 4.71 2.56 10.42
C ARG A 170 5.62 3.51 11.19
N VAL A 171 5.42 3.62 12.50
CA VAL A 171 6.14 4.59 13.34
C VAL A 171 7.61 4.24 13.55
N GLU A 172 7.99 2.97 13.39
CA GLU A 172 9.38 2.50 13.54
C GLU A 172 10.22 2.70 12.27
N THR A 173 9.60 3.04 11.14
CA THR A 173 10.29 3.21 9.85
C THR A 173 10.33 4.65 9.38
N VAL A 174 9.31 5.44 9.71
CA VAL A 174 9.21 6.86 9.32
C VAL A 174 8.61 7.71 10.44
N SER A 175 8.93 9.01 10.43
CA SER A 175 8.32 10.01 11.29
C SER A 175 7.76 11.16 10.45
N VAL A 176 6.57 11.64 10.79
CA VAL A 176 6.01 12.87 10.21
C VAL A 176 6.71 14.08 10.86
N THR A 177 7.31 14.93 10.03
CA THR A 177 8.00 16.16 10.48
C THR A 177 7.21 17.44 10.18
N GLY A 178 6.13 17.34 9.41
CA GLY A 178 5.24 18.46 9.12
C GLY A 178 4.11 18.07 8.18
N GLN A 179 3.05 18.87 8.18
CA GLN A 179 1.93 18.75 7.26
C GLN A 179 1.53 20.12 6.73
N HIS A 180 0.93 20.16 5.54
CA HIS A 180 0.49 21.38 4.90
C HIS A 180 -0.68 21.10 3.97
N GLN A 181 -1.85 21.64 4.31
CA GLN A 181 -2.98 21.68 3.38
C GLN A 181 -2.79 22.87 2.43
N TYR A 182 -2.70 22.62 1.12
CA TYR A 182 -2.65 23.70 0.14
C TYR A 182 -3.96 24.50 0.15
N GLN A 183 -3.90 25.84 0.04
CA GLN A 183 -5.04 26.74 0.29
C GLN A 183 -5.26 27.80 -0.80
N LYS A 184 -4.54 27.74 -1.93
CA LYS A 184 -4.76 28.69 -3.02
C LYS A 184 -6.16 28.49 -3.62
N LYS A 185 -6.94 29.56 -3.68
CA LYS A 185 -8.35 29.51 -4.10
C LYS A 185 -8.49 29.03 -5.55
N GLN A 186 -9.54 28.24 -5.80
CA GLN A 186 -9.95 27.75 -7.13
C GLN A 186 -8.90 26.91 -7.87
N SER A 187 -7.90 26.39 -7.15
CA SER A 187 -6.85 25.59 -7.73
C SER A 187 -7.22 24.12 -7.92
N PHE A 188 -7.95 23.55 -6.97
CA PHE A 188 -8.29 22.12 -6.93
C PHE A 188 -9.72 21.92 -6.40
N VAL A 189 -10.38 20.85 -6.80
CA VAL A 189 -11.59 20.35 -6.12
C VAL A 189 -11.24 19.74 -4.76
N ARG A 190 -10.10 19.04 -4.68
CA ARG A 190 -9.55 18.45 -3.46
C ARG A 190 -8.11 18.90 -3.28
N GLU A 191 -7.90 20.00 -2.56
CA GLU A 191 -6.56 20.60 -2.42
C GLU A 191 -5.54 19.59 -1.83
N PRO A 192 -4.30 19.52 -2.35
CA PRO A 192 -3.29 18.58 -1.84
C PRO A 192 -3.03 18.72 -0.32
N PHE A 193 -3.13 17.60 0.39
CA PHE A 193 -2.74 17.48 1.79
C PHE A 193 -1.31 16.95 1.91
N VAL A 194 -0.35 17.86 1.93
CA VAL A 194 1.08 17.54 1.81
C VAL A 194 1.67 17.14 3.15
N VAL A 195 2.46 16.07 3.17
CA VAL A 195 3.11 15.57 4.39
C VAL A 195 4.62 15.45 4.18
N ALA A 196 5.39 16.04 5.10
CA ALA A 196 6.84 15.92 5.16
C ALA A 196 7.21 14.76 6.09
N PHE A 197 7.98 13.81 5.56
CA PHE A 197 8.46 12.64 6.29
C PHE A 197 9.97 12.69 6.46
N GLN A 198 10.42 12.05 7.54
CA GLN A 198 11.81 11.71 7.77
C GLN A 198 11.96 10.20 7.99
N SER A 199 13.02 9.62 7.43
CA SER A 199 13.41 8.24 7.70
C SER A 199 14.92 8.08 7.75
N ASN A 200 15.40 7.46 8.82
CA ASN A 200 16.82 7.11 8.94
C ASN A 200 17.18 5.84 8.17
N ARG A 201 16.18 5.04 7.76
CA ARG A 201 16.33 3.76 7.06
C ARG A 201 16.56 3.91 5.56
N THR A 202 16.22 5.06 4.98
CA THR A 202 16.33 5.33 3.55
C THR A 202 17.57 6.17 3.23
N ALA A 203 18.09 6.03 2.00
CA ALA A 203 19.16 6.86 1.48
C ALA A 203 18.77 8.35 1.50
N ILE A 204 17.50 8.64 1.15
CA ILE A 204 16.91 9.96 1.27
C ILE A 204 16.33 10.17 2.67
N LYS A 205 16.89 11.10 3.44
CA LYS A 205 16.53 11.25 4.86
C LYS A 205 15.25 12.00 5.10
N LYS A 206 14.99 13.05 4.32
CA LYS A 206 13.82 13.91 4.44
C LYS A 206 13.20 14.09 3.07
N PHE A 207 11.93 13.80 2.95
CA PHE A 207 11.18 13.86 1.70
C PHE A 207 9.74 14.32 1.96
N ILE A 208 9.11 14.85 0.92
CA ILE A 208 7.77 15.41 0.97
C ILE A 208 6.89 14.60 0.02
N LEU A 209 5.70 14.21 0.51
CA LEU A 209 4.69 13.52 -0.27
C LEU A 209 3.53 14.47 -0.55
N VAL A 210 3.21 14.66 -1.83
CA VAL A 210 2.13 15.55 -2.31
C VAL A 210 1.05 14.69 -2.96
N PRO A 211 -0.04 14.36 -2.25
CA PRO A 211 -1.13 13.59 -2.81
C PRO A 211 -2.00 14.43 -3.73
N LEU A 212 -2.59 13.81 -4.75
CA LEU A 212 -3.67 14.42 -5.54
C LEU A 212 -4.63 13.32 -6.04
N HIS A 213 -5.92 13.53 -5.79
CA HIS A 213 -7.03 12.88 -6.47
C HIS A 213 -7.72 13.92 -7.35
N THR A 214 -7.46 13.89 -8.66
CA THR A 214 -7.99 14.91 -9.55
C THR A 214 -9.49 14.81 -9.72
N GLU A 215 -10.15 15.94 -10.01
CA GLU A 215 -11.45 15.91 -10.68
C GLU A 215 -11.24 15.53 -12.16
N PRO A 216 -11.83 14.43 -12.69
CA PRO A 216 -11.51 13.94 -14.04
C PRO A 216 -11.68 15.01 -15.13
N SER A 217 -12.74 15.82 -15.02
CA SER A 217 -13.02 16.93 -15.94
C SER A 217 -12.00 18.08 -15.88
N LYS A 218 -11.17 18.12 -14.83
CA LYS A 218 -10.14 19.14 -14.57
C LYS A 218 -8.72 18.57 -14.47
N ALA A 219 -8.52 17.29 -14.77
CA ALA A 219 -7.23 16.58 -14.58
C ALA A 219 -6.03 17.37 -15.15
N VAL A 220 -6.13 17.85 -16.40
CA VAL A 220 -5.04 18.64 -17.03
C VAL A 220 -4.68 19.88 -16.21
N GLN A 221 -5.67 20.63 -15.73
CA GLN A 221 -5.48 21.85 -14.96
C GLN A 221 -4.91 21.55 -13.56
N GLU A 222 -5.46 20.56 -12.87
CA GLU A 222 -5.06 20.24 -11.49
C GLU A 222 -3.65 19.65 -11.44
N ILE A 223 -3.30 18.75 -12.37
CA ILE A 223 -1.93 18.21 -12.44
C ILE A 223 -0.93 19.31 -12.77
N ASP A 224 -1.24 20.26 -13.66
CA ASP A 224 -0.32 21.36 -13.96
C ASP A 224 -0.05 22.24 -12.73
N GLN A 225 -1.08 22.47 -11.91
CA GLN A 225 -0.96 23.25 -10.68
C GLN A 225 -0.14 22.58 -9.58
N LEU A 226 0.15 21.27 -9.68
CA LEU A 226 1.11 20.63 -8.76
C LEU A 226 2.52 21.23 -8.86
N TYR A 227 2.86 21.90 -9.97
CA TYR A 227 4.10 22.67 -10.05
C TYR A 227 4.10 23.86 -9.09
N ASP A 228 2.97 24.56 -8.93
CA ASP A 228 2.87 25.66 -7.96
C ASP A 228 2.96 25.13 -6.53
N VAL A 229 2.33 23.97 -6.27
CA VAL A 229 2.44 23.25 -4.98
C VAL A 229 3.89 22.89 -4.71
N PHE A 230 4.61 22.37 -5.71
CA PHE A 230 6.04 22.07 -5.61
C PHE A 230 6.86 23.28 -5.13
N GLU A 231 6.66 24.45 -5.76
CA GLU A 231 7.41 25.66 -5.42
C GLU A 231 7.13 26.10 -3.98
N GLU A 232 5.86 26.08 -3.56
CA GLU A 232 5.44 26.46 -2.22
C GLU A 232 6.04 25.53 -1.16
N VAL A 233 5.88 24.21 -1.31
CA VAL A 233 6.32 23.24 -0.30
C VAL A 233 7.84 23.12 -0.25
N SER A 234 8.51 23.28 -1.40
CA SER A 234 9.97 23.29 -1.46
C SER A 234 10.55 24.49 -0.72
N LYS A 235 9.91 25.66 -0.86
CA LYS A 235 10.29 26.87 -0.12
C LYS A 235 9.97 26.71 1.37
N LYS A 236 8.76 26.22 1.71
CA LYS A 236 8.29 26.07 3.09
C LYS A 236 9.22 25.22 3.95
N TRP A 237 9.72 24.10 3.41
CA TRP A 237 10.56 23.16 4.16
C TRP A 237 12.05 23.19 3.75
N ASN A 238 12.45 24.12 2.87
CA ASN A 238 13.78 24.16 2.27
C ASN A 238 14.23 22.77 1.76
N ASN A 239 13.33 22.06 1.09
CA ASN A 239 13.54 20.67 0.69
C ASN A 239 12.92 20.40 -0.67
N LYS A 240 13.75 20.02 -1.66
CA LYS A 240 13.32 19.73 -3.04
C LYS A 240 13.11 18.23 -3.31
N ASN A 241 13.22 17.38 -2.30
CA ASN A 241 12.93 15.95 -2.37
C ASN A 241 11.43 15.73 -2.28
N VAL A 242 10.72 16.00 -3.38
CA VAL A 242 9.25 15.95 -3.45
C VAL A 242 8.81 14.81 -4.37
N MET A 243 7.89 13.99 -3.87
CA MET A 243 7.18 12.96 -4.63
C MET A 243 5.70 13.31 -4.70
N PHE A 244 5.17 13.36 -5.91
CA PHE A 244 3.76 13.50 -6.23
C PHE A 244 3.20 12.13 -6.50
N LEU A 245 2.04 11.83 -5.93
CA LEU A 245 1.52 10.48 -5.91
C LEU A 245 -0.01 10.49 -5.80
N GLY A 246 -0.69 9.67 -6.59
CA GLY A 246 -2.14 9.45 -6.47
C GLY A 246 -2.84 9.23 -7.81
N ASP A 247 -4.16 9.09 -7.76
CA ASP A 247 -4.99 9.09 -8.96
C ASP A 247 -5.07 10.49 -9.59
N PHE A 248 -4.31 10.65 -10.66
CA PHE A 248 -4.23 11.90 -11.41
C PHE A 248 -5.17 11.89 -12.62
N HIS A 249 -5.91 10.80 -12.86
CA HIS A 249 -6.61 10.57 -14.11
C HIS A 249 -5.70 10.83 -15.34
N ALA A 250 -4.39 10.55 -15.23
CA ALA A 250 -3.36 11.02 -16.15
C ALA A 250 -3.20 10.16 -17.42
N GLY A 251 -4.30 9.67 -17.98
CA GLY A 251 -4.31 8.83 -19.17
C GLY A 251 -5.64 8.87 -19.91
N CYS A 252 -5.73 8.06 -20.96
CA CYS A 252 -6.95 7.87 -21.76
C CYS A 252 -7.57 9.21 -22.23
N SER A 253 -8.90 9.37 -22.12
CA SER A 253 -9.62 10.55 -22.58
C SER A 253 -9.36 11.81 -21.74
N TYR A 254 -9.02 11.66 -20.46
CA TYR A 254 -8.82 12.78 -19.54
C TYR A 254 -7.50 13.52 -19.82
N VAL A 255 -6.41 12.79 -20.06
CA VAL A 255 -5.10 13.38 -20.38
C VAL A 255 -4.49 12.67 -21.60
N THR A 256 -4.68 13.28 -22.77
CA THR A 256 -4.08 12.81 -24.03
C THR A 256 -2.59 13.13 -24.11
N ARG A 257 -1.87 12.46 -25.03
CA ARG A 257 -0.45 12.76 -25.31
C ARG A 257 -0.21 14.22 -25.68
N ALA A 258 -1.18 14.89 -26.32
CA ALA A 258 -1.07 16.29 -26.70
C ALA A 258 -1.23 17.24 -25.49
N THR A 259 -2.22 16.99 -24.63
CA THR A 259 -2.43 17.82 -23.42
C THR A 259 -1.36 17.58 -22.38
N LYS A 260 -0.86 16.35 -22.26
CA LYS A 260 0.23 15.99 -21.34
C LYS A 260 1.49 16.83 -21.52
N LYS A 261 1.85 17.19 -22.76
CA LYS A 261 3.00 18.07 -23.08
C LYS A 261 2.85 19.49 -22.54
N LYS A 262 1.63 19.93 -22.22
CA LYS A 262 1.32 21.25 -21.68
C LYS A 262 1.40 21.30 -20.16
N ILE A 263 1.47 20.15 -19.49
CA ILE A 263 1.48 20.02 -18.03
C ILE A 263 2.93 20.08 -17.55
N ARG A 264 3.27 21.08 -16.73
CA ARG A 264 4.64 21.33 -16.23
C ARG A 264 5.25 20.12 -15.53
N LEU A 265 4.45 19.34 -14.81
CA LEU A 265 4.90 18.14 -14.11
C LEU A 265 5.36 17.00 -15.05
N PHE A 266 4.92 17.01 -16.32
CA PHE A 266 5.30 16.02 -17.33
C PHE A 266 6.25 16.57 -18.40
N SER A 267 6.23 17.88 -18.66
CA SER A 267 7.07 18.51 -19.67
C SER A 267 8.42 19.01 -19.13
N ASN A 268 8.52 19.27 -17.83
CA ASN A 268 9.77 19.73 -17.22
C ASN A 268 10.71 18.53 -16.94
N PRO A 269 11.94 18.54 -17.46
CA PRO A 269 12.88 17.40 -17.35
C PRO A 269 13.38 17.15 -15.91
N LYS A 270 13.08 18.03 -14.95
CA LYS A 270 13.38 17.84 -13.53
C LYS A 270 12.37 16.93 -12.82
N PHE A 271 11.26 16.57 -13.47
CA PHE A 271 10.25 15.69 -12.92
C PHE A 271 10.28 14.35 -13.66
N PHE A 272 10.35 13.27 -12.90
CA PHE A 272 10.50 11.92 -13.42
C PHE A 272 9.27 11.10 -13.06
N SER A 273 8.47 10.75 -14.07
CA SER A 273 7.34 9.85 -13.89
C SER A 273 7.84 8.41 -13.77
N LEU A 274 7.52 7.76 -12.66
CA LEU A 274 7.95 6.40 -12.34
C LEU A 274 6.96 5.35 -12.84
N ILE A 275 5.68 5.71 -12.96
CA ILE A 275 4.63 4.88 -13.57
C ILE A 275 4.45 5.31 -15.02
N GLY A 276 4.76 4.40 -15.96
CA GLY A 276 4.76 4.69 -17.39
C GLY A 276 3.36 4.81 -18.01
N ASP A 277 3.28 5.43 -19.19
CA ASP A 277 2.01 5.73 -19.89
C ASP A 277 1.26 4.52 -20.44
N LYS A 278 1.92 3.35 -20.44
CA LYS A 278 1.35 2.08 -20.88
C LYS A 278 1.05 1.15 -19.71
N VAL A 279 1.20 1.62 -18.48
CA VAL A 279 0.94 0.84 -17.28
C VAL A 279 -0.53 0.99 -16.94
N ASP A 280 -1.23 -0.14 -16.87
CA ASP A 280 -2.64 -0.17 -16.49
C ASP A 280 -2.79 -0.09 -14.98
N THR A 281 -3.49 0.93 -14.49
CA THR A 281 -3.72 1.13 -13.06
C THR A 281 -5.18 0.87 -12.68
N THR A 282 -5.99 0.29 -13.57
CA THR A 282 -7.39 -0.04 -13.30
C THR A 282 -7.61 -1.54 -13.13
N VAL A 283 -8.73 -1.92 -12.51
CA VAL A 283 -9.15 -3.33 -12.31
C VAL A 283 -10.02 -3.84 -13.45
N SER A 284 -10.83 -2.95 -14.05
CA SER A 284 -11.82 -3.29 -15.07
C SER A 284 -11.19 -3.93 -16.32
N ASP A 285 -11.97 -4.74 -17.04
CA ASP A 285 -11.60 -5.22 -18.40
C ASP A 285 -11.86 -4.16 -19.47
N ASP A 286 -12.72 -3.18 -19.19
CA ASP A 286 -13.18 -2.19 -20.17
C ASP A 286 -12.25 -0.98 -20.26
N THR A 287 -11.27 -0.87 -19.36
CA THR A 287 -10.32 0.23 -19.31
C THR A 287 -8.89 -0.30 -19.31
N HIS A 288 -7.98 0.48 -19.91
CA HIS A 288 -6.55 0.23 -19.88
C HIS A 288 -5.84 1.58 -19.76
N CYS A 289 -5.78 2.10 -18.54
CA CYS A 289 -5.48 3.50 -18.30
C CYS A 289 -4.44 3.70 -17.20
N ALA A 290 -3.46 4.57 -17.47
CA ALA A 290 -2.43 4.98 -16.51
C ALA A 290 -2.90 6.19 -15.70
N TYR A 291 -3.96 6.01 -14.91
CA TYR A 291 -4.57 7.08 -14.12
C TYR A 291 -3.71 7.45 -12.91
N ASP A 292 -3.28 6.43 -12.16
CA ASP A 292 -2.46 6.56 -10.97
C ASP A 292 -0.99 6.79 -11.29
N ARG A 293 -0.40 7.79 -10.65
CA ARG A 293 0.97 8.21 -10.93
C ARG A 293 1.82 8.30 -9.69
N ILE A 294 3.11 8.07 -9.91
CA ILE A 294 4.18 8.45 -8.99
C ILE A 294 5.18 9.28 -9.80
N ILE A 295 5.46 10.50 -9.34
CA ILE A 295 6.38 11.43 -10.00
C ILE A 295 7.33 12.00 -8.95
N VAL A 296 8.64 11.99 -9.21
CA VAL A 296 9.64 12.54 -8.29
C VAL A 296 10.34 13.74 -8.90
N HIS A 297 10.67 14.73 -8.06
CA HIS A 297 11.44 15.89 -8.48
C HIS A 297 12.94 15.71 -8.20
N GLY A 298 13.76 15.96 -9.22
CA GLY A 298 15.21 16.07 -9.16
C GLY A 298 15.94 14.73 -9.16
N GLU A 299 17.16 14.75 -9.70
CA GLU A 299 18.01 13.55 -9.77
C GLU A 299 18.35 12.98 -8.40
N ALA A 300 18.45 13.83 -7.36
CA ALA A 300 18.76 13.38 -6.00
C ALA A 300 17.69 12.41 -5.50
N MET A 301 16.41 12.74 -5.70
CA MET A 301 15.31 11.87 -5.31
C MET A 301 15.22 10.64 -6.23
N LEU A 302 15.36 10.83 -7.55
CA LEU A 302 15.36 9.73 -8.52
C LEU A 302 16.42 8.65 -8.20
N LYS A 303 17.65 9.07 -7.86
CA LYS A 303 18.75 8.14 -7.52
C LYS A 303 18.47 7.29 -6.29
N THR A 304 17.54 7.71 -5.44
CA THR A 304 17.11 6.97 -4.24
C THR A 304 15.98 5.99 -4.51
N ILE A 305 15.40 5.97 -5.71
CA ILE A 305 14.42 4.95 -6.11
C ILE A 305 15.16 3.64 -6.41
N THR A 306 14.64 2.53 -5.86
CA THR A 306 15.13 1.19 -6.20
C THR A 306 14.77 0.90 -7.65
N PRO A 307 15.73 0.56 -8.53
CA PRO A 307 15.45 0.29 -9.93
C PRO A 307 14.33 -0.74 -10.10
N PHE A 308 13.42 -0.50 -11.04
CA PHE A 308 12.28 -1.36 -11.37
C PHE A 308 11.28 -1.63 -10.22
N SER A 309 11.38 -0.90 -9.11
CA SER A 309 10.44 -1.07 -7.98
C SER A 309 9.13 -0.30 -8.14
N ALA A 310 9.08 0.69 -9.05
CA ALA A 310 7.85 1.41 -9.33
C ALA A 310 6.95 0.53 -10.21
N ASN A 311 5.82 0.07 -9.67
CA ASN A 311 4.93 -0.86 -10.35
C ASN A 311 3.50 -0.79 -9.82
N VAL A 312 2.60 -1.53 -10.46
CA VAL A 312 1.22 -1.77 -10.01
C VAL A 312 1.17 -3.06 -9.20
N PHE A 313 0.51 -3.01 -8.05
CA PHE A 313 0.21 -4.20 -7.25
C PHE A 313 -1.19 -4.73 -7.60
N SER A 314 -1.22 -5.77 -8.44
CA SER A 314 -2.46 -6.47 -8.80
C SER A 314 -2.98 -7.34 -7.64
N TYR A 315 -3.56 -6.73 -6.60
CA TYR A 315 -4.05 -7.43 -5.41
C TYR A 315 -5.05 -8.55 -5.74
N HIS A 316 -5.89 -8.37 -6.77
CA HIS A 316 -6.82 -9.41 -7.19
C HIS A 316 -6.12 -10.66 -7.72
N LYS A 317 -4.98 -10.51 -8.41
CA LYS A 317 -4.15 -11.64 -8.87
C LYS A 317 -3.43 -12.29 -7.69
N GLU A 318 -2.85 -11.47 -6.81
CA GLU A 318 -2.12 -11.92 -5.62
C GLU A 318 -3.02 -12.75 -4.69
N PHE A 319 -4.21 -12.23 -4.40
CA PHE A 319 -5.18 -12.86 -3.49
C PHE A 319 -6.16 -13.79 -4.21
N LYS A 320 -5.99 -14.01 -5.52
CA LYS A 320 -6.81 -14.88 -6.36
C LYS A 320 -8.31 -14.53 -6.29
N LEU A 321 -8.61 -13.25 -6.27
CA LEU A 321 -9.96 -12.71 -6.32
C LEU A 321 -10.46 -12.69 -7.77
N SER A 322 -11.74 -12.98 -7.95
CA SER A 322 -12.39 -12.64 -9.22
C SER A 322 -12.42 -11.13 -9.37
N LYS A 323 -12.43 -10.63 -10.61
CA LYS A 323 -12.52 -9.18 -10.87
C LYS A 323 -13.76 -8.55 -10.24
N ARG A 324 -14.89 -9.26 -10.21
CA ARG A 324 -16.11 -8.82 -9.50
C ARG A 324 -15.84 -8.54 -8.01
N ARG A 325 -15.11 -9.43 -7.33
CA ARG A 325 -14.74 -9.24 -5.92
C ARG A 325 -13.67 -8.16 -5.74
N ALA A 326 -12.80 -7.97 -6.74
CA ALA A 326 -11.84 -6.88 -6.73
C ALA A 326 -12.56 -5.53 -6.83
N LEU A 327 -13.53 -5.39 -7.74
CA LEU A 327 -14.34 -4.19 -7.92
C LEU A 327 -15.23 -3.85 -6.70
N GLU A 328 -15.54 -4.83 -5.85
CA GLU A 328 -16.19 -4.57 -4.55
C GLU A 328 -15.24 -3.86 -3.56
N LEU A 329 -13.93 -3.99 -3.74
CA LEU A 329 -12.91 -3.31 -2.95
C LEU A 329 -12.51 -1.98 -3.60
N SER A 330 -12.16 -2.01 -4.88
CA SER A 330 -11.71 -0.86 -5.66
C SER A 330 -11.70 -1.16 -7.16
N ASP A 331 -11.95 -0.15 -7.98
CA ASP A 331 -11.76 -0.14 -9.43
C ASP A 331 -10.36 0.29 -9.90
N HIS A 332 -9.50 0.71 -8.98
CA HIS A 332 -8.09 1.02 -9.18
C HIS A 332 -7.16 -0.04 -8.59
N LEU A 333 -5.97 -0.12 -9.15
CA LEU A 333 -4.88 -0.96 -8.66
C LEU A 333 -3.85 -0.06 -7.95
N PRO A 334 -3.41 -0.46 -6.75
CA PRO A 334 -2.37 0.27 -6.04
C PRO A 334 -1.11 0.43 -6.89
N VAL A 335 -0.63 1.66 -7.07
CA VAL A 335 0.74 1.89 -7.54
C VAL A 335 1.69 1.89 -6.34
N GLU A 336 2.89 1.37 -6.51
CA GLU A 336 3.88 1.27 -5.45
C GLU A 336 5.29 1.62 -5.92
N VAL A 337 6.15 2.06 -4.99
CA VAL A 337 7.58 2.25 -5.24
C VAL A 337 8.42 2.00 -3.97
N ARG A 338 9.67 1.56 -4.15
CA ARG A 338 10.61 1.31 -3.04
C ARG A 338 11.77 2.30 -3.02
N LEU A 339 12.00 2.91 -1.87
CA LEU A 339 13.18 3.75 -1.62
C LEU A 339 14.38 2.87 -1.23
N LYS A 340 15.58 3.24 -1.70
CA LYS A 340 16.84 2.57 -1.35
C LYS A 340 17.16 2.73 0.14
N SER A 341 17.81 1.72 0.72
CA SER A 341 18.27 1.75 2.10
C SER A 341 19.37 2.78 2.30
N SER A 342 19.50 3.26 3.54
CA SER A 342 20.65 4.03 4.01
C SER A 342 21.89 3.20 4.25
N ALA A 343 21.78 1.86 4.27
CA ALA A 343 22.92 0.99 4.38
C ALA A 343 23.93 1.40 3.31
N LEU A 344 25.12 1.82 3.75
CA LEU A 344 26.30 1.81 2.91
C LEU A 344 26.27 0.44 2.26
N LEU A 345 26.16 0.41 0.92
CA LEU A 345 26.83 -0.66 0.23
C LEU A 345 28.24 -0.59 0.83
N LEU A 346 28.59 -1.56 1.68
CA LEU A 346 29.89 -2.15 1.59
C LEU A 346 29.96 -2.55 0.13
N GLN A 347 30.34 -1.58 -0.73
CA GLN A 347 31.07 -1.90 -1.91
C GLN A 347 32.21 -2.70 -1.33
N ALA A 348 32.09 -4.03 -1.40
CA ALA A 348 33.26 -4.84 -1.60
C ALA A 348 33.90 -4.20 -2.83
N THR A 349 34.77 -3.24 -2.55
CA THR A 349 35.62 -2.63 -3.54
C THR A 349 36.28 -3.80 -4.24
N PRO A 350 36.51 -3.73 -5.55
CA PRO A 350 37.26 -4.75 -6.28
C PRO A 350 38.74 -4.84 -5.82
N LEU A 351 39.09 -4.33 -4.64
CA LEU A 351 40.36 -4.54 -3.96
C LEU A 351 40.61 -6.02 -3.65
N LEU A 352 39.57 -6.81 -3.31
CA LEU A 352 39.75 -8.26 -3.14
C LEU A 352 40.08 -8.96 -4.49
N ILE A 353 39.53 -8.45 -5.59
CA ILE A 353 39.85 -8.95 -6.94
C ILE A 353 41.28 -8.50 -7.31
N LEU A 354 41.66 -7.24 -7.08
CA LEU A 354 43.03 -6.75 -7.32
C LEU A 354 44.09 -7.47 -6.45
N LEU A 355 43.78 -7.76 -5.18
CA LEU A 355 44.67 -8.53 -4.30
C LEU A 355 44.76 -10.00 -4.73
N SER A 356 43.66 -10.61 -5.20
CA SER A 356 43.69 -11.96 -5.74
C SER A 356 44.47 -12.06 -7.06
N VAL A 357 44.34 -11.08 -7.96
CA VAL A 357 45.09 -11.03 -9.21
C VAL A 357 46.58 -10.77 -8.95
N SER A 358 46.92 -9.90 -7.99
CA SER A 358 48.31 -9.66 -7.58
C SER A 358 48.98 -10.91 -7.00
N ALA A 359 48.29 -11.63 -6.11
CA ALA A 359 48.82 -12.87 -5.51
C ALA A 359 49.02 -13.98 -6.55
N ILE A 360 48.11 -14.10 -7.52
CA ILE A 360 48.22 -15.06 -8.62
C ILE A 360 49.43 -14.69 -9.50
N VAL A 361 49.60 -13.43 -9.89
CA VAL A 361 50.74 -12.99 -10.72
C VAL A 361 52.08 -13.19 -10.00
N GLN A 362 52.15 -12.94 -8.69
CA GLN A 362 53.37 -13.21 -7.89
C GLN A 362 53.70 -14.71 -7.79
N SER A 363 52.69 -15.58 -7.71
CA SER A 363 52.90 -17.03 -7.67
C SER A 363 53.45 -17.60 -8.99
N PHE A 364 53.11 -16.98 -10.13
CA PHE A 364 53.64 -17.39 -11.45
C PHE A 364 55.03 -16.81 -11.75
N LEU A 365 55.35 -15.62 -11.25
CA LEU A 365 56.70 -15.03 -11.37
C LEU A 365 57.75 -15.71 -10.49
N SER A 366 57.34 -16.42 -9.44
CA SER A 366 58.23 -17.19 -8.56
C SER A 366 58.53 -18.60 -9.09
N ALA A 367 57.90 -18.99 -10.20
CA ALA A 367 58.00 -20.31 -10.82
C ALA A 367 58.67 -20.30 -12.21
N LEU A 368 59.12 -19.13 -12.68
CA LEU A 368 60.13 -18.95 -13.72
C LEU A 368 61.48 -18.65 -13.06
#